data_AF-J3EMF5-F1
#
_entry.id   AF-J3EMF5-F1
#
_cell.length_a   1.000
_cell.length_b   1.000
_cell.length_c   1.000
_cell.angle_alpha   90.00
_cell.angle_beta   90.00
_cell.angle_gamma   90.00
#
_symmetry.space_group_name_H-M   'P 1'
#
loop_
_entity.id
_entity.type
_entity.pdbx_description
1 polymer ?
#
loop_
_entity_poly.entity_id
_entity_poly.type
_entity_poly.pdbx_seq_one_letter_code
_entity_poly.pdbx_strand_id
1 'polypeptide(L)'
;FSFSSLMTGQRSEDVLFSSQRTSLGGQSSIRGYKDQSLSGDSGGYWRNDLRWSHPIALEWLRPVFAEYGTSLGYDQGVIRGDRYNGDQHGRMSSNSVELFARGQHVAASVTVAHSLERPDVLTEREAPIYFRVDFFL
;
A
#
# COMPACT_ATOMS: atom_id res chain seq x y z
N PHE A 1 13.32 15.98 0.24
CA PHE A 1 12.46 14.97 0.89
C PHE A 1 11.01 15.35 0.62
N SER A 2 10.11 14.37 0.63
CA SER A 2 8.67 14.58 0.46
C SER A 2 7.92 13.68 1.41
N PHE A 3 6.84 14.19 2.00
CA PHE A 3 5.90 13.41 2.80
C PHE A 3 4.54 13.44 2.11
N SER A 4 3.93 12.27 1.96
CA SER A 4 2.59 12.11 1.41
C SER A 4 1.72 11.35 2.41
N SER A 5 0.47 11.75 2.53
CA SER A 5 -0.50 11.17 3.43
C SER A 5 -1.84 11.07 2.69
N LEU A 6 -2.42 9.87 2.66
CA LEU A 6 -3.66 9.58 1.94
C LEU A 6 -4.62 8.85 2.87
N MET A 7 -5.80 9.43 3.08
CA MET A 7 -6.88 8.81 3.84
C MET A 7 -8.07 8.53 2.94
N THR A 8 -8.66 7.34 3.08
CA THR A 8 -9.83 6.91 2.33
C THR A 8 -10.79 6.21 3.28
N GLY A 9 -12.08 6.53 3.18
CA GLY A 9 -13.09 5.98 4.06
C GLY A 9 -14.43 5.82 3.36
N GLN A 10 -15.19 4.82 3.82
CA GLN A 10 -16.52 4.49 3.36
C GLN A 10 -17.40 4.18 4.57
N ARG A 11 -18.65 4.64 4.52
CA ARG A 11 -19.67 4.33 5.51
C ARG A 11 -20.96 3.99 4.77
N SER A 12 -21.54 2.85 5.10
CA SER A 12 -22.85 2.41 4.61
C SER A 12 -23.69 1.86 5.77
N GLU A 13 -24.96 2.22 5.80
CA GLU A 13 -25.94 1.66 6.75
C GLU A 13 -26.60 0.39 6.20
N ASP A 14 -26.54 0.21 4.87
CA ASP A 14 -27.05 -0.94 4.15
C ASP A 14 -25.94 -1.92 3.76
N VAL A 15 -26.35 -3.17 3.52
CA VAL A 15 -25.47 -4.20 2.97
C VAL A 15 -25.15 -3.85 1.52
N LEU A 16 -23.86 -3.82 1.20
CA LEU A 16 -23.39 -3.50 -0.14
C LEU A 16 -23.09 -4.76 -0.94
N PHE A 17 -23.29 -4.70 -2.25
CA PHE A 17 -22.78 -5.74 -3.15
C PHE A 17 -21.25 -5.78 -3.06
N SER A 18 -20.65 -6.95 -3.21
CA SER A 18 -19.19 -7.16 -3.06
C SER A 18 -18.32 -6.19 -3.85
N SER A 19 -18.77 -5.73 -5.02
CA SER A 19 -18.07 -4.74 -5.85
C SER A 19 -18.05 -3.33 -5.28
N GLN A 20 -18.94 -3.01 -4.35
CA GLN A 20 -19.08 -1.71 -3.69
C GLN A 20 -18.52 -1.72 -2.25
N ARG A 21 -18.11 -2.88 -1.75
CA ARG A 21 -17.51 -3.01 -0.42
C ARG A 21 -16.09 -2.47 -0.47
N THR A 22 -15.69 -1.78 0.59
CA THR A 22 -14.28 -1.39 0.72
C THR A 22 -13.44 -2.63 1.04
N SER A 23 -12.23 -2.70 0.50
CA SER A 23 -11.31 -3.82 0.70
C SER A 23 -9.95 -3.30 1.14
N LEU A 24 -9.44 -3.87 2.22
CA LEU A 24 -8.15 -3.55 2.82
C LEU A 24 -7.19 -4.71 2.57
N GLY A 25 -6.06 -4.42 1.94
CA GLY A 25 -5.08 -5.40 1.48
C GLY A 25 -4.67 -5.12 0.04
N GLY A 26 -3.40 -5.37 -0.26
CA GLY A 26 -2.79 -5.14 -1.56
C GLY A 26 -2.07 -3.79 -1.68
N GLN A 27 -1.38 -3.61 -2.80
CA GLN A 27 -0.50 -2.47 -3.04
C GLN A 27 -1.23 -1.09 -3.07
N SER A 28 -2.53 -1.09 -3.33
CA SER A 28 -3.36 0.13 -3.42
C SER A 28 -3.86 0.62 -2.05
N SER A 29 -3.93 -0.24 -1.04
CA SER A 29 -4.43 0.09 0.30
C SER A 29 -3.37 -0.19 1.38
N ILE A 30 -3.35 -1.38 1.98
CA ILE A 30 -2.40 -1.78 3.03
C ILE A 30 -1.38 -2.73 2.44
N ARG A 31 -0.18 -2.18 2.13
CA ARG A 31 0.82 -2.84 1.27
C ARG A 31 1.36 -4.15 1.84
N GLY A 32 1.40 -4.30 3.15
CA GLY A 32 1.94 -5.49 3.82
C GLY A 32 1.08 -6.74 3.74
N TYR A 33 -0.08 -6.66 3.08
CA TYR A 33 -0.97 -7.79 2.82
C TYR A 33 -1.13 -7.93 1.31
N LYS A 34 -1.01 -9.14 0.78
CA LYS A 34 -1.10 -9.46 -0.64
C LYS A 34 -2.05 -10.62 -0.90
N ASP A 35 -1.91 -11.70 -0.12
CA ASP A 35 -2.71 -12.91 -0.30
C ASP A 35 -3.97 -12.88 0.59
N GLN A 36 -3.90 -12.13 1.69
CA GLN A 36 -5.02 -11.87 2.60
C GLN A 36 -5.58 -10.46 2.43
N SER A 37 -6.91 -10.31 2.56
CA SER A 37 -7.58 -9.01 2.58
C SER A 37 -8.81 -9.02 3.48
N LEU A 38 -9.23 -7.84 3.91
CA LEU A 38 -10.42 -7.64 4.75
C LEU A 38 -11.39 -6.72 4.02
N SER A 39 -12.65 -7.17 3.83
CA SER A 39 -13.65 -6.40 3.11
C SER A 39 -14.88 -6.13 3.97
N GLY A 40 -15.44 -4.92 3.85
CA GLY A 40 -16.61 -4.50 4.61
C GLY A 40 -17.41 -3.38 3.98
N ASP A 41 -18.63 -3.19 4.49
CA ASP A 41 -19.55 -2.16 3.99
C ASP A 41 -19.17 -0.77 4.51
N SER A 42 -18.57 -0.73 5.71
CA SER A 42 -18.03 0.46 6.35
C SER A 42 -16.59 0.22 6.81
N GLY A 43 -15.69 1.13 6.46
CA GLY A 43 -14.28 1.03 6.81
C GLY A 43 -13.42 2.07 6.11
N GLY A 44 -12.12 2.01 6.31
CA GLY A 44 -11.20 2.93 5.67
C GLY A 44 -9.76 2.58 5.95
N TYR A 45 -8.87 3.28 5.26
CA TYR A 45 -7.44 3.17 5.44
C TYR A 45 -6.76 4.53 5.38
N TRP A 46 -5.59 4.58 5.98
CA TRP A 46 -4.72 5.74 6.03
C TRP A 46 -3.30 5.29 5.73
N ARG A 47 -2.69 5.90 4.70
CA ARG A 47 -1.35 5.62 4.22
C ARG A 47 -0.47 6.84 4.43
N ASN A 48 0.74 6.61 4.88
CA ASN A 48 1.76 7.64 5.02
C ASN A 48 3.02 7.17 4.31
N ASP A 49 3.63 8.06 3.55
CA ASP A 49 4.81 7.79 2.73
C ASP A 49 5.83 8.90 2.91
N LEU A 50 7.04 8.53 3.33
CA LEU A 50 8.17 9.43 3.47
C LEU A 50 9.22 9.08 2.42
N ARG A 51 9.44 10.00 1.47
CA ARG A 51 10.25 9.78 0.27
C ARG A 51 11.48 10.67 0.26
N TRP A 52 12.62 10.08 -0.08
CA TRP A 52 13.87 10.78 -0.35
C TRP A 52 14.33 10.45 -1.77
N SER A 53 14.37 11.45 -2.64
CA SER A 53 14.94 11.35 -3.98
C SER A 53 16.26 12.11 -4.06
N HIS A 54 17.19 11.55 -4.82
CA HIS A 54 18.49 12.13 -5.13
C HIS A 54 18.74 12.04 -6.63
N PRO A 55 19.34 13.07 -7.24
CA PRO A 55 19.77 12.99 -8.63
C PRO A 55 20.86 11.94 -8.80
N ILE A 56 20.85 11.25 -9.93
CA ILE A 56 21.86 10.25 -10.26
C ILE A 56 23.15 10.94 -10.66
N ALA A 57 24.18 10.80 -9.81
CA ALA A 57 25.51 11.33 -10.09
C ALA A 57 26.33 10.40 -11.00
N LEU A 58 26.03 9.09 -11.01
CA LEU A 58 26.76 8.06 -11.76
C LEU A 58 26.51 8.17 -13.27
N GLU A 59 27.56 8.47 -14.03
CA GLU A 59 27.46 8.76 -15.47
C GLU A 59 26.89 7.61 -16.31
N TRP A 60 27.14 6.36 -15.93
CA TRP A 60 26.64 5.19 -16.66
C TRP A 60 25.13 4.94 -16.47
N LEU A 61 24.51 5.48 -15.41
CA LEU A 61 23.07 5.37 -15.15
C LEU A 61 22.27 6.56 -15.69
N ARG A 62 22.91 7.72 -15.87
CA ARG A 62 22.27 8.96 -16.38
C ARG A 62 21.53 8.83 -17.71
N PRO A 63 21.97 8.01 -18.69
CA PRO A 63 21.24 7.87 -19.96
C PRO A 63 19.84 7.30 -19.79
N VAL A 64 19.59 6.54 -18.71
CA VAL A 64 18.33 5.83 -18.49
C VAL A 64 17.55 6.46 -17.33
N PHE A 65 18.22 6.80 -16.24
CA PHE A 65 17.60 7.30 -15.02
C PHE A 65 18.18 8.67 -14.64
N ALA A 66 17.30 9.57 -14.22
CA ALA A 66 17.66 10.91 -13.74
C ALA A 66 17.76 10.96 -12.20
N GLU A 67 16.90 10.22 -11.52
CA GLU A 67 16.78 10.21 -10.07
C GLU A 67 16.67 8.79 -9.52
N TYR A 68 17.16 8.59 -8.31
CA TYR A 68 16.94 7.39 -7.52
C TYR A 68 16.57 7.77 -6.10
N GLY A 69 16.02 6.83 -5.35
CA GLY A 69 15.66 7.12 -3.98
C GLY A 69 15.06 5.96 -3.24
N THR A 70 14.64 6.29 -2.02
CA THR A 70 13.99 5.37 -1.10
C THR A 70 12.72 6.00 -0.54
N SER A 71 11.72 5.18 -0.23
CA SER A 71 10.50 5.57 0.45
C SER A 71 10.22 4.64 1.62
N LEU A 72 9.79 5.19 2.75
CA LEU A 72 9.27 4.44 3.88
C LEU A 72 7.77 4.67 3.98
N GLY A 73 7.01 3.58 3.98
CA GLY A 73 5.55 3.60 4.07
C GLY A 73 5.05 3.05 5.40
N TYR A 74 4.00 3.64 5.94
CA TYR A 74 3.22 3.08 7.04
C TYR A 74 1.73 3.20 6.73
N ASP A 75 1.05 2.06 6.68
CA ASP A 75 -0.35 1.94 6.31
C ASP A 75 -1.13 1.37 7.49
N GLN A 76 -2.32 1.91 7.72
CA GLN A 76 -3.27 1.44 8.71
C GLN A 76 -4.66 1.40 8.10
N GLY A 77 -5.51 0.50 8.54
CA GLY A 77 -6.91 0.53 8.18
C GLY A 77 -7.77 -0.27 9.13
N VAL A 78 -9.06 -0.03 9.01
CA VAL A 78 -10.08 -0.64 9.86
C VAL A 78 -11.31 -0.93 9.03
N ILE A 79 -11.82 -2.16 9.17
CA ILE A 79 -13.18 -2.49 8.77
C ILE A 79 -14.03 -2.53 10.03
N ARG A 80 -15.15 -1.81 10.00
CA ARG A 80 -16.10 -1.81 11.11
C ARG A 80 -16.86 -3.14 11.12
N GLY A 81 -17.01 -3.74 12.29
CA GLY A 81 -17.90 -4.87 12.50
C GLY A 81 -19.35 -4.41 12.49
N ASP A 82 -20.18 -5.12 11.73
CA ASP A 82 -21.64 -4.99 11.76
C ASP A 82 -22.29 -6.38 11.75
N ARG A 83 -23.62 -6.42 11.85
CA ARG A 83 -24.40 -7.67 11.92
C ARG A 83 -24.25 -8.59 10.70
N TYR A 84 -23.72 -8.08 9.59
CA TYR A 84 -23.54 -8.81 8.34
C TYR A 84 -22.07 -9.12 8.02
N ASN A 85 -21.14 -8.48 8.75
CA ASN A 85 -19.71 -8.62 8.52
C ASN A 85 -19.01 -9.62 9.46
N GLY A 86 -19.77 -10.34 10.29
CA GLY A 86 -19.30 -11.47 11.12
C GLY A 86 -17.95 -11.22 11.79
N ASP A 87 -17.04 -12.19 11.69
CA ASP A 87 -15.67 -12.07 12.19
C ASP A 87 -14.76 -11.26 11.25
N GLN A 88 -15.17 -10.96 10.01
CA GLN A 88 -14.40 -10.26 8.99
C GLN A 88 -14.35 -8.74 9.19
N HIS A 89 -13.92 -8.33 10.38
CA HIS A 89 -13.71 -6.95 10.77
C HIS A 89 -12.40 -6.82 11.57
N GLY A 90 -12.04 -5.58 11.89
CA GLY A 90 -10.87 -5.30 12.72
C GLY A 90 -9.84 -4.43 12.02
N ARG A 91 -8.66 -4.36 12.63
CA ARG A 91 -7.61 -3.41 12.28
C ARG A 91 -6.46 -4.12 11.59
N MET A 92 -5.93 -3.49 10.56
CA MET A 92 -4.77 -3.96 9.82
C MET A 92 -3.74 -2.83 9.79
N SER A 93 -2.47 -3.17 9.97
CA SER A 93 -1.38 -2.24 9.73
C SER A 93 -0.18 -2.90 9.06
N SER A 94 0.60 -2.10 8.35
CA SER A 94 1.82 -2.55 7.70
C SER A 94 2.84 -1.44 7.58
N ASN A 95 4.11 -1.81 7.51
CA ASN A 95 5.18 -0.93 7.06
C ASN A 95 5.72 -1.40 5.70
N SER A 96 6.34 -0.50 4.97
CA SER A 96 7.00 -0.82 3.70
C SER A 96 8.25 0.02 3.47
N VAL A 97 9.15 -0.54 2.66
CA VAL A 97 10.34 0.12 2.15
C VAL A 97 10.33 -0.03 0.64
N GLU A 98 10.46 1.09 -0.08
CA GLU A 98 10.54 1.11 -1.53
C GLU A 98 11.87 1.69 -1.97
N LEU A 99 12.55 1.01 -2.90
CA LEU A 99 13.65 1.57 -3.68
C LEU A 99 13.14 1.87 -5.08
N PHE A 100 13.43 3.08 -5.59
CA PHE A 100 12.97 3.48 -6.91
C PHE A 100 14.08 4.19 -7.71
N ALA A 101 13.99 4.08 -9.02
CA ALA A 101 14.75 4.87 -9.99
C ALA A 101 13.80 5.40 -11.07
N ARG A 102 13.95 6.66 -11.47
CA ARG A 102 13.09 7.32 -12.46
C ARG A 102 13.93 8.10 -13.45
N GLY A 103 13.63 7.93 -14.73
CA GLY A 103 14.15 8.72 -15.83
C GLY A 103 13.02 9.35 -16.66
N GLN A 104 13.39 9.83 -17.84
CA GLN A 104 12.45 10.46 -18.78
C GLN A 104 11.48 9.42 -19.38
N HIS A 105 12.00 8.26 -19.78
CA HIS A 105 11.22 7.24 -20.52
C HIS A 105 10.93 5.98 -19.69
N VAL A 106 11.61 5.78 -18.56
CA VAL A 106 11.48 4.57 -17.74
C VAL A 106 11.47 4.93 -16.26
N ALA A 107 10.62 4.27 -15.47
CA ALA A 107 10.75 4.18 -14.02
C ALA A 107 10.74 2.72 -13.59
N ALA A 108 11.47 2.42 -12.52
CA ALA A 108 11.48 1.11 -11.88
C ALA A 108 11.38 1.29 -10.37
N SER A 109 10.62 0.41 -9.70
CA SER A 109 10.62 0.35 -8.25
C SER A 109 10.45 -1.06 -7.70
N VAL A 110 11.02 -1.26 -6.51
CA VAL A 110 10.91 -2.48 -5.73
C VAL A 110 10.40 -2.08 -4.35
N THR A 111 9.24 -2.60 -3.96
CA THR A 111 8.67 -2.39 -2.63
C THR A 111 8.66 -3.68 -1.84
N VAL A 112 9.24 -3.68 -0.66
CA VAL A 112 9.09 -4.75 0.33
C VAL A 112 8.18 -4.23 1.43
N ALA A 113 7.10 -4.94 1.72
CA ALA A 113 6.16 -4.58 2.77
C ALA A 113 6.03 -5.72 3.78
N HIS A 114 5.65 -5.39 5.02
CA HIS A 114 5.46 -6.36 6.10
C HIS A 114 4.17 -6.07 6.86
N SER A 115 3.38 -7.11 7.11
CA SER A 115 2.19 -7.04 7.98
C SER A 115 2.60 -6.88 9.46
N LEU A 116 1.97 -5.95 10.18
CA LEU A 116 2.25 -5.67 11.60
C LEU A 116 1.06 -6.09 12.49
N GLU A 117 0.00 -5.27 12.56
CA GLU A 117 -1.23 -5.58 13.30
C GLU A 117 -2.23 -6.25 12.36
N ARG A 118 -2.87 -7.32 12.84
CA ARG A 118 -3.77 -8.20 12.09
C ARG A 118 -4.96 -8.56 12.97
N PRO A 119 -6.19 -8.60 12.43
CA PRO A 119 -7.32 -9.18 13.14
C PRO A 119 -7.17 -10.71 13.20
N ASP A 120 -7.85 -11.36 14.15
CA ASP A 120 -7.73 -12.80 14.40
C ASP A 120 -8.06 -13.68 13.18
N VAL A 121 -8.84 -13.12 12.23
CA VAL A 121 -9.17 -13.78 10.95
C VAL A 121 -7.95 -13.90 10.02
N LEU A 122 -6.95 -13.02 10.15
CA LEU A 122 -5.73 -13.04 9.35
C LEU A 122 -4.59 -13.72 10.14
N THR A 123 -4.41 -15.01 9.88
CA THR A 123 -3.58 -15.90 10.71
C THR A 123 -2.10 -15.90 10.31
N GLU A 124 -1.75 -15.50 9.08
CA GLU A 124 -0.38 -15.52 8.57
C GLU A 124 0.24 -14.12 8.46
N ARG A 125 1.54 -14.01 8.78
CA ARG A 125 2.28 -12.75 8.58
C ARG A 125 2.81 -12.78 7.16
N GLU A 126 2.63 -11.69 6.44
CA GLU A 126 3.07 -11.58 5.06
C GLU A 126 4.21 -10.59 4.93
N ALA A 127 5.10 -10.88 3.99
CA ALA A 127 6.22 -10.03 3.61
C ALA A 127 6.26 -9.85 2.07
N PRO A 128 5.21 -9.29 1.45
CA PRO A 128 5.13 -9.25 0.00
C PRO A 128 6.17 -8.32 -0.61
N ILE A 129 6.70 -8.74 -1.76
CA ILE A 129 7.59 -7.97 -2.60
C ILE A 129 6.84 -7.60 -3.88
N TYR A 130 6.84 -6.30 -4.20
CA TYR A 130 6.25 -5.74 -5.41
C TYR A 130 7.37 -5.22 -6.31
N PHE A 131 7.28 -5.54 -7.58
CA PHE A 131 8.16 -5.01 -8.62
C PHE A 131 7.30 -4.25 -9.62
N ARG A 132 7.70 -3.02 -9.95
CA ARG A 132 7.03 -2.20 -10.95
C ARG A 132 8.05 -1.63 -11.93
N VAL A 133 7.71 -1.66 -13.21
CA VAL A 133 8.42 -0.95 -14.27
C VAL A 133 7.40 -0.23 -15.13
N ASP A 134 7.59 1.07 -15.29
CA ASP A 134 6.73 1.95 -16.06
C ASP A 134 7.52 2.51 -17.25
N PHE A 135 6.89 2.59 -18.42
CA PHE A 135 7.45 3.21 -19.62
C PHE A 135 6.63 4.45 -19.99
N PHE A 136 7.30 5.56 -20.28
CA PHE A 136 6.69 6.84 -20.66
C PHE A 136 6.98 7.16 -22.12
N LEU A 137 5.99 7.71 -22.81
CA LEU A 137 6.05 8.15 -24.21
C LEU A 137 6.49 9.62 -24.30
#